data_AF-A0A3E2MPX5-F1
#
_entry.id   AF-A0A3E2MPX5-F1
#
_cell.length_a   1.000
_cell.length_b   1.000
_cell.length_c   1.000
_cell.angle_alpha   90.00
_cell.angle_beta   90.00
_cell.angle_gamma   90.00
#
_symmetry.space_group_name_H-M   'P 1'
#
loop_
_entity.id
_entity.type
_entity.pdbx_description
1 polymer ?
#
loop_
_entity_poly.entity_id
_entity_poly.type
_entity_poly.pdbx_seq_one_letter_code
_entity_poly.pdbx_strand_id
1 'polypeptide(L)'
;MEALKVLRQQVQYTEEVPAALTRLLPAARPVRAGGNATVLLSSDPTHPAITARLAAGDRLISIPHPQCGERLIDAVAAMDELRTAGSWEAAQTHVSVSRYLLSQTYALLDALRSADADQLREELGALLLQVLFQARIAQDAPRRPFTIDDVADTLIRKLGNRRRGVLAGNTPSFQEQVAQWEKGKKADKQAGSVMHDLFHGQPALALAQKVIERAVRAGLPMDLVPARLTSVVVSPDIDAEGELRAAVLEFMDSVRRAEDTIAARRRAPDATEEPDRTALGGISEREWRMCWPSVGAHTQSGVRVAKPRDDA
;
A
#
# COMPACT_ATOMS: atom_id res chain seq x y z
N MET A 1 -31.17 2.34 15.30
CA MET A 1 -32.61 2.03 15.11
C MET A 1 -33.38 1.92 16.42
N GLU A 2 -32.85 1.27 17.47
CA GLU A 2 -33.56 1.07 18.75
C GLU A 2 -33.78 2.38 19.54
N ALA A 3 -32.76 3.25 19.62
CA ALA A 3 -32.85 4.56 20.29
C ALA A 3 -33.94 5.47 19.70
N LEU A 4 -34.16 5.45 18.39
CA LEU A 4 -35.16 6.28 17.70
C LEU A 4 -36.60 5.93 18.11
N LYS A 5 -36.89 4.68 18.50
CA LYS A 5 -38.22 4.28 18.99
C LYS A 5 -38.50 4.86 20.37
N VAL A 6 -37.47 4.98 21.19
CA VAL A 6 -37.55 5.42 22.59
C VAL A 6 -37.57 6.94 22.67
N LEU A 7 -36.80 7.63 21.82
CA LEU A 7 -36.76 9.10 21.70
C LEU A 7 -38.09 9.76 21.25
N ARG A 8 -39.10 8.97 20.84
CA ARG A 8 -40.46 9.45 20.55
C ARG A 8 -41.34 9.59 21.79
N GLN A 9 -40.87 9.16 22.95
CA GLN A 9 -41.60 9.24 24.23
C GLN A 9 -41.28 10.54 24.98
N GLN A 10 -41.68 10.66 26.25
CA GLN A 10 -41.25 11.78 27.09
C GLN A 10 -39.75 11.67 27.35
N VAL A 11 -39.01 12.70 26.94
CA VAL A 11 -37.56 12.78 27.08
C VAL A 11 -37.19 13.86 28.10
N GLN A 12 -36.31 13.51 29.03
CA GLN A 12 -35.54 14.47 29.81
C GLN A 12 -34.13 14.56 29.28
N TYR A 13 -33.49 15.72 29.42
CA TYR A 13 -32.08 15.90 29.07
C TYR A 13 -31.30 16.63 30.16
N THR A 14 -30.02 16.30 30.29
CA THR A 14 -29.06 16.94 31.19
C THR A 14 -28.44 18.19 30.55
N GLU A 15 -27.80 19.04 31.33
CA GLU A 15 -27.42 20.40 30.94
C GLU A 15 -26.33 20.46 29.86
N GLU A 16 -25.52 19.42 29.74
CA GLU A 16 -24.47 19.31 28.74
C GLU A 16 -24.99 18.97 27.34
N VAL A 17 -26.27 18.57 27.22
CA VAL A 17 -26.86 18.23 25.92
C VAL A 17 -26.97 19.49 25.05
N PRO A 18 -26.41 19.49 23.82
CA PRO A 18 -26.40 20.68 22.97
C PRO A 18 -27.80 21.21 22.65
N ALA A 19 -27.97 22.54 22.68
CA ALA A 19 -29.24 23.19 22.38
C ALA A 19 -29.78 22.89 20.97
N ALA A 20 -28.92 22.55 20.01
CA ALA A 20 -29.34 22.10 18.68
C ALA A 20 -30.15 20.79 18.75
N LEU A 21 -29.75 19.86 19.62
CA LEU A 21 -30.41 18.56 19.79
C LEU A 21 -31.74 18.71 20.52
N THR A 22 -31.83 19.61 21.50
CA THR A 22 -33.08 19.87 22.24
C THR A 22 -34.14 20.51 21.35
N ARG A 23 -33.76 21.33 20.36
CA ARG A 23 -34.70 21.87 19.36
C ARG A 23 -35.32 20.79 18.46
N LEU A 24 -34.60 19.69 18.22
CA LEU A 24 -35.11 18.54 17.44
C LEU A 24 -36.06 17.66 18.26
N LEU A 25 -36.13 17.87 19.58
CA LEU A 25 -36.97 17.14 20.52
C LEU A 25 -37.86 18.13 21.30
N PRO A 26 -38.85 18.77 20.66
CA PRO A 26 -39.61 19.88 21.26
C PRO A 26 -40.44 19.49 22.49
N ALA A 27 -40.71 18.20 22.69
CA ALA A 27 -41.36 17.67 23.89
C ALA A 27 -40.37 17.32 25.03
N ALA A 28 -39.07 17.50 24.81
CA ALA A 28 -38.05 17.21 25.81
C ALA A 28 -37.91 18.34 26.82
N ARG A 29 -37.62 18.00 28.07
CA ARG A 29 -37.48 18.95 29.18
C ARG A 29 -36.15 18.75 29.92
N PRO A 30 -35.57 19.79 30.53
CA PRO A 30 -34.35 19.62 31.31
C PRO A 30 -34.61 18.73 32.53
N VAL A 31 -33.60 17.99 32.97
CA VAL A 31 -33.69 17.05 34.10
C VAL A 31 -34.09 17.74 35.42
N ARG A 32 -33.81 19.04 35.54
CA ARG A 32 -34.22 19.89 36.67
C ARG A 32 -35.70 20.29 36.64
N ALA A 33 -36.42 20.07 35.55
CA ALA A 33 -37.81 20.47 35.37
C ALA A 33 -38.77 19.26 35.48
N GLY A 34 -39.53 19.23 36.58
CA GLY A 34 -40.59 18.25 36.82
C GLY A 34 -40.09 16.86 37.22
N GLY A 35 -41.00 15.88 37.23
CA GLY A 35 -40.68 14.49 37.57
C GLY A 35 -39.99 13.72 36.44
N ASN A 36 -39.45 12.54 36.78
CA ASN A 36 -38.76 11.64 35.86
C ASN A 36 -39.60 11.36 34.59
N ALA A 37 -39.00 11.58 33.42
CA ALA A 37 -39.58 11.21 32.13
C ALA A 37 -39.34 9.72 31.81
N THR A 38 -39.84 9.20 30.69
CA THR A 38 -39.56 7.79 30.31
C THR A 38 -38.13 7.60 29.82
N VAL A 39 -37.51 8.64 29.29
CA VAL A 39 -36.18 8.61 28.69
C VAL A 39 -35.34 9.72 29.31
N LEU A 40 -34.08 9.43 29.64
CA LEU A 40 -33.08 10.43 30.00
C LEU A 40 -31.97 10.42 28.94
N LEU A 41 -31.73 11.57 28.33
CA LEU A 41 -30.69 11.81 27.33
C LEU A 41 -29.56 12.63 27.95
N SER A 42 -28.34 12.15 27.82
CA SER A 42 -27.16 12.79 28.40
C SER A 42 -25.94 12.48 27.53
N SER A 43 -24.98 13.42 27.46
CA SER A 43 -23.65 13.16 26.89
C SER A 43 -22.58 12.96 27.96
N ASP A 44 -22.94 13.08 29.25
CA ASP A 44 -22.10 12.75 30.39
C ASP A 44 -22.57 11.44 31.05
N PRO A 45 -21.88 10.30 30.81
CA PRO A 45 -22.26 9.02 31.41
C PRO A 45 -22.13 9.00 32.94
N THR A 46 -21.45 9.98 33.54
CA THR A 46 -21.22 10.07 34.99
C THR A 46 -22.21 10.99 35.72
N HIS A 47 -23.15 11.60 34.99
CA HIS A 47 -24.10 12.54 35.55
C HIS A 47 -24.95 11.91 36.68
N PRO A 48 -25.16 12.58 37.84
CA PRO A 48 -25.86 12.00 38.99
C PRO A 48 -27.26 11.44 38.68
N ALA A 49 -28.01 12.11 37.79
CA ALA A 49 -29.31 11.64 37.35
C ALA A 49 -29.22 10.31 36.58
N ILE A 50 -28.18 10.12 35.74
CA ILE A 50 -27.95 8.85 35.02
C ILE A 50 -27.66 7.74 36.03
N THR A 51 -26.75 7.98 36.97
CA THR A 51 -26.40 7.02 38.03
C THR A 51 -27.63 6.61 38.84
N ALA A 52 -28.51 7.56 39.20
CA ALA A 52 -29.74 7.27 39.93
C ALA A 52 -30.72 6.42 39.11
N ARG A 53 -30.88 6.68 37.80
CA ARG A 53 -31.78 5.91 36.93
C ARG A 53 -31.25 4.50 36.66
N LEU A 54 -29.95 4.35 36.45
CA LEU A 54 -29.31 3.04 36.29
C LEU A 54 -29.43 2.21 37.58
N ALA A 55 -29.25 2.82 38.75
CA ALA A 55 -29.46 2.17 40.04
C ALA A 55 -30.92 1.74 40.26
N ALA A 56 -31.87 2.47 39.69
CA ALA A 56 -33.30 2.12 39.69
C ALA A 56 -33.68 1.02 38.68
N GLY A 57 -32.72 0.55 37.86
CA GLY A 57 -32.92 -0.54 36.90
C GLY A 57 -33.26 -0.10 35.48
N ASP A 58 -33.15 1.19 35.16
CA ASP A 58 -33.38 1.66 33.79
C ASP A 58 -32.33 1.10 32.81
N ARG A 59 -32.76 0.83 31.59
CA ARG A 59 -31.90 0.31 30.52
C ARG A 59 -31.04 1.42 29.92
N LEU A 60 -29.72 1.25 29.92
CA LEU A 60 -28.80 2.11 29.19
C LEU A 60 -28.81 1.79 27.69
N ILE A 61 -28.99 2.82 26.87
CA ILE A 61 -28.76 2.77 25.43
C ILE A 61 -27.64 3.77 25.13
N SER A 62 -26.40 3.29 25.03
CA SER A 62 -25.27 4.12 24.59
C SER A 62 -25.02 3.95 23.10
N ILE A 63 -24.47 4.98 22.47
CA ILE A 63 -23.77 4.80 21.21
C ILE A 63 -22.54 3.93 21.55
N PRO A 64 -22.23 2.87 20.77
CA PRO A 64 -20.99 2.14 20.96
C PRO A 64 -19.82 3.12 21.00
N HIS A 65 -18.82 2.85 21.84
CA HIS A 65 -17.60 3.65 21.79
C HIS A 65 -17.03 3.60 20.37
N PRO A 66 -16.48 4.73 19.88
CA PRO A 66 -15.77 4.78 18.62
C PRO A 66 -14.92 3.53 18.40
N GLN A 67 -15.24 2.75 17.39
CA GLN A 67 -14.42 1.57 17.10
C GLN A 67 -13.11 2.05 16.48
N CYS A 68 -12.00 1.42 16.86
CA CYS A 68 -10.73 1.72 16.23
C CYS A 68 -10.86 1.53 14.70
N GLY A 69 -10.59 2.59 13.94
CA GLY A 69 -10.68 2.60 12.48
C GLY A 69 -12.00 3.14 11.90
N GLU A 70 -13.01 3.48 12.70
CA GLU A 70 -14.29 3.98 12.16
C GLU A 70 -14.15 5.24 11.30
N ARG A 71 -13.20 6.13 11.63
CA ARG A 71 -12.90 7.35 10.87
C ARG A 71 -12.38 7.08 9.46
N LEU A 72 -11.92 5.86 9.18
CA LEU A 72 -11.58 5.45 7.81
C LEU A 72 -12.83 5.39 6.94
N ILE A 73 -13.97 4.97 7.48
CA ILE A 73 -15.25 4.92 6.75
C ILE A 73 -15.67 6.33 6.36
N ASP A 74 -15.55 7.30 7.28
CA ASP A 74 -15.83 8.70 6.99
C ASP A 74 -14.90 9.26 5.91
N ALA A 75 -13.61 8.90 5.94
CA ALA A 75 -12.64 9.32 4.92
C ALA A 75 -12.96 8.73 3.52
N VAL A 76 -13.42 7.48 3.47
CA VAL A 76 -13.87 6.83 2.23
C VAL A 76 -15.09 7.58 1.66
N ALA A 77 -16.08 7.89 2.49
CA ALA A 77 -17.27 8.63 2.09
C ALA A 77 -16.92 10.04 1.60
N ALA A 78 -16.06 10.75 2.33
CA ALA A 78 -15.61 12.09 1.92
C ALA A 78 -14.87 12.06 0.56
N MET A 79 -14.03 11.04 0.32
CA MET A 79 -13.35 10.92 -0.97
C MET A 79 -14.32 10.62 -2.11
N ASP A 80 -15.37 9.82 -1.88
CA ASP A 80 -16.41 9.56 -2.88
C ASP A 80 -17.22 10.82 -3.21
N GLU A 81 -17.62 11.58 -2.18
CA GLU A 81 -18.31 12.86 -2.35
C GLU A 81 -17.45 13.85 -3.14
N LEU A 82 -16.18 14.01 -2.76
CA LEU A 82 -15.24 14.87 -3.46
C LEU A 82 -15.05 14.43 -4.91
N ARG A 83 -14.87 13.13 -5.20
CA ARG A 83 -14.73 12.62 -6.57
C ARG A 83 -15.98 12.88 -7.42
N THR A 84 -17.17 12.80 -6.81
CA THR A 84 -18.45 12.89 -7.51
C THR A 84 -18.88 14.33 -7.74
N ALA A 85 -18.69 15.20 -6.74
CA ALA A 85 -19.15 16.59 -6.76
C ALA A 85 -18.05 17.61 -7.09
N GLY A 86 -16.79 17.27 -6.82
CA GLY A 86 -15.63 18.15 -7.02
C GLY A 86 -15.10 18.10 -8.44
N SER A 87 -15.03 19.26 -9.10
CA SER A 87 -14.56 19.36 -10.49
C SER A 87 -13.06 19.02 -10.64
N TRP A 88 -12.25 19.35 -9.63
CA TRP A 88 -10.83 19.05 -9.63
C TRP A 88 -10.58 17.56 -9.40
N GLU A 89 -11.27 16.97 -8.43
CA GLU A 89 -11.14 15.56 -8.09
C GLU A 89 -11.66 14.67 -9.21
N ALA A 90 -12.77 15.03 -9.84
CA ALA A 90 -13.31 14.37 -11.03
C ALA A 90 -12.36 14.39 -12.24
N ALA A 91 -11.51 15.42 -12.35
CA ALA A 91 -10.53 15.52 -13.44
C ALA A 91 -9.25 14.70 -13.20
N GLN A 92 -9.02 14.20 -11.99
CA GLN A 92 -7.80 13.46 -11.67
C GLN A 92 -7.75 12.07 -12.32
N THR A 93 -6.54 11.61 -12.58
CA THR A 93 -6.20 10.29 -13.13
C THR A 93 -5.13 9.63 -12.27
N HIS A 94 -4.94 8.32 -12.40
CA HIS A 94 -3.85 7.62 -11.70
C HIS A 94 -2.50 8.31 -11.89
N VAL A 95 -2.21 8.76 -13.12
CA VAL A 95 -0.93 9.42 -13.47
C VAL A 95 -0.83 10.80 -12.82
N SER A 96 -1.89 11.63 -12.88
CA SER A 96 -1.84 12.99 -12.35
C SER A 96 -1.66 13.01 -10.82
N VAL A 97 -2.27 12.06 -10.11
CA VAL A 97 -2.16 11.97 -8.64
C VAL A 97 -0.82 11.35 -8.22
N SER A 98 -0.29 10.40 -9.00
CA SER A 98 0.98 9.70 -8.69
C SER A 98 2.19 10.64 -8.60
N ARG A 99 2.17 11.80 -9.25
CA ARG A 99 3.27 12.78 -9.19
C ARG A 99 3.62 13.24 -7.77
N TYR A 100 2.64 13.19 -6.86
CA TYR A 100 2.81 13.61 -5.47
C TYR A 100 3.32 12.48 -4.55
N LEU A 101 3.14 11.22 -4.97
CA LEU A 101 3.38 10.05 -4.13
C LEU A 101 4.83 9.97 -3.64
N LEU A 102 5.79 10.27 -4.52
CA LEU A 102 7.21 10.21 -4.17
C LEU A 102 7.58 11.29 -3.14
N SER A 103 7.09 12.53 -3.34
CA SER A 103 7.31 13.63 -2.39
C SER A 103 6.75 13.29 -1.00
N GLN A 104 5.50 12.81 -0.94
CA GLN A 104 4.85 12.40 0.30
C GLN A 104 5.56 11.22 0.98
N THR A 105 6.13 10.30 0.19
CA THR A 105 6.95 9.21 0.73
C THR A 105 8.22 9.75 1.39
N TYR A 106 8.90 10.72 0.76
CA TYR A 106 10.09 11.33 1.36
C TYR A 106 9.77 12.19 2.59
N ALA A 107 8.67 12.94 2.56
CA ALA A 107 8.21 13.70 3.72
C ALA A 107 7.93 12.77 4.92
N LEU A 108 7.27 11.63 4.69
CA LEU A 108 7.11 10.60 5.73
C LEU A 108 8.44 10.06 6.25
N LEU A 109 9.42 9.79 5.36
CA LEU A 109 10.74 9.32 5.77
C LEU A 109 11.47 10.35 6.65
N ASP A 110 11.29 11.63 6.37
CA ASP A 110 11.85 12.71 7.19
C ASP A 110 11.12 12.85 8.54
N ALA A 111 9.79 12.74 8.56
CA ALA A 111 9.00 12.73 9.80
C ALA A 111 9.37 11.55 10.72
N LEU A 112 9.69 10.38 10.15
CA LEU A 112 10.19 9.23 10.92
C LEU A 112 11.53 9.52 11.62
N ARG A 113 12.34 10.42 11.10
CA ARG A 113 13.64 10.82 11.68
C ARG A 113 13.49 11.90 12.74
N SER A 114 12.51 12.79 12.60
CA SER A 114 12.29 13.90 13.53
C SER A 114 11.67 13.46 14.87
N ALA A 115 11.11 12.24 14.94
CA ALA A 115 10.37 11.71 16.09
C ALA A 115 9.18 12.60 16.53
N ASP A 116 8.70 13.45 15.64
CA ASP A 116 7.51 14.27 15.83
C ASP A 116 6.27 13.43 15.47
N ALA A 117 5.45 13.13 16.48
CA ALA A 117 4.27 12.31 16.32
C ALA A 117 3.15 13.00 15.52
N ASP A 118 3.06 14.34 15.60
CA ASP A 118 2.06 15.08 14.85
C ASP A 118 2.44 15.16 13.37
N GLN A 119 3.71 15.45 13.08
CA GLN A 119 4.23 15.41 11.71
C GLN A 119 4.09 14.00 11.11
N LEU A 120 4.45 12.96 11.86
CA LEU A 120 4.29 11.57 11.41
C LEU A 120 2.82 11.25 11.09
N ARG A 121 1.88 11.70 11.93
CA ARG A 121 0.45 11.50 11.70
C ARG A 121 -0.04 12.22 10.43
N GLU A 122 0.43 13.44 10.18
CA GLU A 122 0.10 14.21 8.98
C GLU A 122 0.57 13.50 7.70
N GLU A 123 1.82 13.05 7.67
CA GLU A 123 2.40 12.38 6.50
C GLU A 123 1.80 10.99 6.26
N LEU A 124 1.47 10.24 7.32
CA LEU A 124 0.70 9.00 7.20
C LEU A 124 -0.71 9.27 6.64
N GLY A 125 -1.34 10.39 7.02
CA GLY A 125 -2.59 10.87 6.46
C GLY A 125 -2.47 11.18 4.97
N ALA A 126 -1.39 11.83 4.55
CA ALA A 126 -1.13 12.13 3.14
C ALA A 126 -0.97 10.86 2.28
N LEU A 127 -0.29 9.82 2.79
CA LEU A 127 -0.24 8.52 2.12
C LEU A 127 -1.58 7.79 2.12
N LEU A 128 -2.36 7.88 3.19
CA LEU A 128 -3.71 7.31 3.21
C LEU A 128 -4.60 7.98 2.16
N LEU A 129 -4.51 9.31 2.02
CA LEU A 129 -5.21 10.05 0.98
C LEU A 129 -4.85 9.53 -0.41
N GLN A 130 -3.56 9.26 -0.69
CA GLN A 130 -3.15 8.63 -1.96
C GLN A 130 -3.86 7.30 -2.21
N VAL A 131 -3.92 6.42 -1.21
CA VAL A 131 -4.59 5.12 -1.36
C VAL A 131 -6.07 5.29 -1.65
N LEU A 132 -6.76 6.16 -0.89
CA LEU A 132 -8.19 6.43 -1.09
C LEU A 132 -8.47 7.01 -2.48
N PHE A 133 -7.67 7.98 -2.91
CA PHE A 133 -7.83 8.64 -4.21
C PHE A 133 -7.64 7.64 -5.37
N GLN A 134 -6.58 6.84 -5.31
CA GLN A 134 -6.27 5.86 -6.35
C GLN A 134 -7.33 4.75 -6.41
N ALA A 135 -7.80 4.26 -5.26
CA ALA A 135 -8.89 3.28 -5.20
C ALA A 135 -10.19 3.86 -5.77
N ARG A 136 -10.51 5.11 -5.45
CA ARG A 136 -11.71 5.76 -5.95
C ARG A 136 -11.67 6.05 -7.45
N ILE A 137 -10.51 6.40 -8.01
CA ILE A 137 -10.31 6.49 -9.46
C ILE A 137 -10.47 5.11 -10.10
N ALA A 138 -9.93 4.05 -9.50
CA ALA A 138 -10.03 2.69 -10.03
C ALA A 138 -11.49 2.19 -10.09
N GLN A 139 -12.34 2.66 -9.18
CA GLN A 139 -13.76 2.36 -9.18
C GLN A 139 -14.48 2.88 -10.44
N ASP A 140 -13.98 3.98 -11.05
CA ASP A 140 -14.51 4.52 -12.31
C ASP A 140 -14.01 3.78 -13.55
N ALA A 141 -13.11 2.80 -13.39
CA ALA A 141 -12.47 2.16 -14.53
C ALA A 141 -13.48 1.35 -15.38
N PRO A 142 -13.48 1.49 -16.71
CA PRO A 142 -14.40 0.74 -17.58
C PRO A 142 -14.10 -0.76 -17.63
N ARG A 143 -12.91 -1.17 -17.17
CA ARG A 143 -12.44 -2.55 -17.18
C ARG A 143 -11.84 -2.89 -15.83
N ARG A 144 -12.32 -3.97 -15.24
CA ARG A 144 -11.87 -4.49 -13.93
C ARG A 144 -11.82 -3.39 -12.85
N PRO A 145 -12.93 -2.65 -12.63
CA PRO A 145 -12.99 -1.70 -11.53
C PRO A 145 -12.82 -2.43 -10.19
N PHE A 146 -12.29 -1.72 -9.21
CA PHE A 146 -12.17 -2.20 -7.83
C PHE A 146 -12.35 -1.02 -6.86
N THR A 147 -12.72 -1.32 -5.62
CA THR A 147 -12.95 -0.32 -4.57
C THR A 147 -11.84 -0.35 -3.53
N ILE A 148 -11.93 0.55 -2.54
CA ILE A 148 -11.06 0.52 -1.37
C ILE A 148 -11.20 -0.80 -0.56
N ASP A 149 -12.38 -1.42 -0.59
CA ASP A 149 -12.63 -2.69 0.10
C ASP A 149 -11.87 -3.83 -0.58
N ASP A 150 -11.81 -3.85 -1.91
CA ASP A 150 -11.00 -4.83 -2.65
C ASP A 150 -9.49 -4.69 -2.34
N VAL A 151 -9.03 -3.45 -2.13
CA VAL A 151 -7.65 -3.15 -1.70
C VAL A 151 -7.43 -3.69 -0.28
N ALA A 152 -8.36 -3.43 0.65
CA ALA A 152 -8.30 -3.93 2.02
C ALA A 152 -8.33 -5.46 2.07
N ASP A 153 -9.20 -6.11 1.31
CA ASP A 153 -9.28 -7.57 1.19
C ASP A 153 -7.98 -8.18 0.65
N THR A 154 -7.37 -7.50 -0.33
CA THR A 154 -6.06 -7.91 -0.85
C THR A 154 -4.97 -7.84 0.23
N LEU A 155 -4.98 -6.80 1.07
CA LEU A 155 -4.07 -6.69 2.20
C LEU A 155 -4.36 -7.77 3.26
N ILE A 156 -5.62 -7.99 3.63
CA ILE A 156 -6.05 -8.97 4.63
C ILE A 156 -5.62 -10.39 4.20
N ARG A 157 -5.87 -10.77 2.95
CA ARG A 157 -5.42 -12.07 2.42
C ARG A 157 -3.91 -12.22 2.49
N LYS A 158 -3.13 -11.19 2.12
CA LYS A 158 -1.66 -11.21 2.23
C LYS A 158 -1.19 -11.37 3.67
N LEU A 159 -1.80 -10.65 4.61
CA LEU A 159 -1.49 -10.76 6.04
C LEU A 159 -1.85 -12.15 6.58
N GLY A 160 -3.00 -12.69 6.19
CA GLY A 160 -3.44 -14.05 6.49
C GLY A 160 -2.45 -15.12 6.02
N ASN A 161 -1.96 -15.00 4.78
CA ASN A 161 -0.98 -15.93 4.22
C ASN A 161 0.38 -15.83 4.92
N ARG A 162 0.82 -14.63 5.31
CA ARG A 162 2.14 -14.39 5.91
C ARG A 162 2.19 -14.61 7.42
N ARG A 163 1.05 -14.50 8.12
CA ARG A 163 0.97 -14.58 9.60
C ARG A 163 -0.19 -15.45 10.10
N ARG A 164 -0.47 -16.55 9.40
CA ARG A 164 -1.56 -17.48 9.74
C ARG A 164 -1.53 -17.95 11.20
N GLY A 165 -0.33 -18.12 11.79
CA GLY A 165 -0.17 -18.57 13.17
C GLY A 165 -0.62 -17.54 14.20
N VAL A 166 -0.14 -16.30 14.07
CA VAL A 166 -0.51 -15.19 14.98
C VAL A 166 -2.00 -14.88 14.89
N LEU A 167 -2.56 -14.86 13.67
CA LEU A 167 -3.98 -14.61 13.45
C LEU A 167 -4.88 -15.77 13.93
N ALA A 168 -4.32 -16.97 14.11
CA ALA A 168 -5.00 -18.12 14.72
C ALA A 168 -4.82 -18.20 16.25
N GLY A 169 -4.19 -17.20 16.88
CA GLY A 169 -3.95 -17.16 18.32
C GLY A 169 -2.68 -17.88 18.79
N ASN A 170 -1.83 -18.36 17.87
CA ASN A 170 -0.53 -18.92 18.23
C ASN A 170 0.47 -17.81 18.56
N THR A 171 1.42 -18.11 19.45
CA THR A 171 2.53 -17.20 19.81
C THR A 171 3.87 -17.79 19.35
N PRO A 172 4.15 -17.84 18.04
CA PRO A 172 5.42 -18.34 17.53
C PRO A 172 6.59 -17.45 17.98
N SER A 173 7.78 -18.03 18.13
CA SER A 173 9.01 -17.30 18.43
C SER A 173 9.37 -16.29 17.33
N PHE A 174 10.23 -15.32 17.65
CA PHE A 174 10.69 -14.32 16.68
C PHE A 174 11.28 -14.96 15.40
N GLN A 175 12.12 -16.00 15.55
CA GLN A 175 12.72 -16.68 14.40
C GLN A 175 11.68 -17.39 13.53
N GLU A 176 10.70 -18.05 14.15
CA GLU A 176 9.59 -18.69 13.43
C GLU A 176 8.71 -17.67 12.71
N GLN A 177 8.47 -16.50 13.31
CA GLN A 177 7.74 -15.41 12.68
C GLN A 177 8.46 -14.87 11.44
N VAL A 178 9.77 -14.64 11.54
CA VAL A 178 10.60 -14.20 10.40
C VAL A 178 10.58 -15.25 9.29
N ALA A 179 10.75 -16.53 9.63
CA ALA A 179 10.71 -17.62 8.67
C ALA A 179 9.34 -17.76 7.98
N GLN A 180 8.24 -17.66 8.74
CA GLN A 180 6.88 -17.71 8.21
C GLN A 180 6.60 -16.53 7.28
N TRP A 181 7.05 -15.33 7.66
CA TRP A 181 6.90 -14.12 6.85
C TRP A 181 7.61 -14.25 5.51
N GLU A 182 8.87 -14.67 5.51
CA GLU A 182 9.65 -14.86 4.28
C GLU A 182 9.09 -15.99 3.42
N LYS A 183 8.59 -17.08 4.02
CA LYS A 183 7.91 -18.17 3.30
C LYS A 183 6.62 -17.69 2.62
N GLY A 184 5.76 -16.96 3.33
CA GLY A 184 4.54 -16.39 2.78
C GLY A 184 4.82 -15.39 1.65
N LYS A 185 5.84 -14.54 1.82
CA LYS A 185 6.29 -13.60 0.79
C LYS A 185 6.84 -14.30 -0.47
N LYS A 186 7.44 -15.49 -0.35
CA LYS A 186 7.87 -16.31 -1.49
C LYS A 186 6.67 -16.93 -2.22
N ALA A 187 5.67 -17.41 -1.48
CA ALA A 187 4.45 -17.99 -2.06
C ALA A 187 3.58 -16.96 -2.79
N ASP A 188 3.63 -15.68 -2.40
CA ASP A 188 2.91 -14.58 -3.08
C ASP A 188 3.51 -14.21 -4.45
N LYS A 189 4.72 -14.69 -4.82
CA LYS A 189 5.35 -14.36 -6.10
C LYS A 189 4.89 -15.33 -7.19
N GLN A 190 4.45 -14.82 -8.33
CA GLN A 190 4.16 -15.64 -9.50
C GLN A 190 5.45 -16.27 -10.05
N ALA A 191 5.34 -17.49 -10.59
CA ALA A 191 6.46 -18.16 -11.25
C ALA A 191 6.89 -17.39 -12.50
N GLY A 192 8.19 -17.12 -12.62
CA GLY A 192 8.76 -16.33 -13.72
C GLY A 192 10.24 -16.08 -13.54
N SER A 193 10.79 -15.16 -14.33
CA SER A 193 12.19 -14.68 -14.21
C SER A 193 12.53 -14.27 -12.78
N VAL A 194 13.78 -14.46 -12.36
CA VAL A 194 14.34 -13.89 -11.11
C VAL A 194 14.13 -12.37 -11.05
N MET A 195 14.03 -11.72 -12.21
CA MET A 195 13.80 -10.30 -12.40
C MET A 195 12.32 -9.91 -12.56
N HIS A 196 11.39 -10.85 -12.39
CA HIS A 196 9.94 -10.58 -12.43
C HIS A 196 9.48 -9.69 -11.26
N ASP A 197 8.44 -8.89 -11.45
CA ASP A 197 7.88 -7.98 -10.42
C ASP A 197 8.91 -7.04 -9.75
N LEU A 198 9.83 -6.47 -10.53
CA LEU A 198 10.69 -5.38 -10.08
C LEU A 198 10.10 -4.04 -10.50
N PHE A 199 9.93 -3.13 -9.54
CA PHE A 199 9.43 -1.78 -9.83
C PHE A 199 10.53 -0.95 -10.47
N HIS A 200 10.41 -0.70 -11.78
CA HIS A 200 11.37 0.07 -12.57
C HIS A 200 11.41 1.57 -12.24
N GLY A 201 10.37 2.10 -11.56
CA GLY A 201 10.29 3.51 -11.16
C GLY A 201 11.05 3.88 -9.88
N GLN A 202 11.68 2.92 -9.19
CA GLN A 202 12.52 3.20 -8.02
C GLN A 202 13.85 3.86 -8.44
N PRO A 203 14.49 4.66 -7.57
CA PRO A 203 15.82 5.23 -7.82
C PRO A 203 16.84 4.18 -8.25
N ALA A 204 17.75 4.54 -9.15
CA ALA A 204 18.62 3.60 -9.84
C ALA A 204 19.50 2.80 -8.88
N LEU A 205 19.98 3.43 -7.80
CA LEU A 205 20.74 2.78 -6.73
C LEU A 205 19.92 1.70 -6.01
N ALA A 206 18.69 2.01 -5.63
CA ALA A 206 17.79 1.06 -4.96
C ALA A 206 17.43 -0.11 -5.89
N LEU A 207 17.20 0.18 -7.17
CA LEU A 207 16.94 -0.83 -8.18
C LEU A 207 18.17 -1.74 -8.39
N ALA A 208 19.36 -1.16 -8.53
CA ALA A 208 20.63 -1.89 -8.69
C ALA A 208 20.86 -2.87 -7.54
N GLN A 209 20.77 -2.37 -6.30
CA GLN A 209 20.94 -3.19 -5.11
C GLN A 209 19.93 -4.36 -5.09
N LYS A 210 18.67 -4.09 -5.46
CA LYS A 210 17.62 -5.13 -5.46
C LYS A 210 17.83 -6.19 -6.53
N VAL A 211 18.25 -5.75 -7.71
CA VAL A 211 18.55 -6.61 -8.87
C VAL A 211 19.73 -7.53 -8.53
N ILE A 212 20.81 -6.98 -7.97
CA ILE A 212 21.98 -7.76 -7.52
C ILE A 212 21.57 -8.77 -6.43
N GLU A 213 20.85 -8.34 -5.39
CA GLU A 213 20.39 -9.23 -4.31
C GLU A 213 19.59 -10.43 -4.86
N ARG A 214 18.73 -10.19 -5.85
CA ARG A 214 17.93 -11.25 -6.49
C ARG A 214 18.77 -12.18 -7.35
N ALA A 215 19.66 -11.64 -8.18
CA ALA A 215 20.53 -12.42 -9.03
C ALA A 215 21.42 -13.37 -8.21
N VAL A 216 22.10 -12.84 -7.19
CA VAL A 216 22.98 -13.62 -6.31
C VAL A 216 22.22 -14.69 -5.55
N ARG A 217 21.04 -14.35 -5.02
CA ARG A 217 20.17 -15.33 -4.35
C ARG A 217 19.71 -16.45 -5.29
N ALA A 218 19.64 -16.19 -6.59
CA ALA A 218 19.32 -17.19 -7.61
C ALA A 218 20.56 -17.96 -8.11
N GLY A 219 21.73 -17.79 -7.47
CA GLY A 219 22.96 -18.51 -7.78
C GLY A 219 23.82 -17.84 -8.86
N LEU A 220 23.52 -16.60 -9.27
CA LEU A 220 24.37 -15.88 -10.20
C LEU A 220 25.71 -15.51 -9.52
N PRO A 221 26.86 -15.90 -10.09
CA PRO A 221 28.17 -15.49 -9.61
C PRO A 221 28.38 -13.97 -9.65
N MET A 222 29.03 -13.42 -8.61
CA MET A 222 29.26 -11.97 -8.48
C MET A 222 30.16 -11.38 -9.57
N ASP A 223 31.06 -12.17 -10.15
CA ASP A 223 31.93 -11.78 -11.26
C ASP A 223 31.17 -11.54 -12.57
N LEU A 224 29.93 -12.06 -12.70
CA LEU A 224 29.04 -11.76 -13.83
C LEU A 224 28.25 -10.45 -13.65
N VAL A 225 28.29 -9.84 -12.46
CA VAL A 225 27.67 -8.53 -12.21
C VAL A 225 28.58 -7.43 -12.77
N PRO A 226 28.12 -6.59 -13.72
CA PRO A 226 28.96 -5.55 -14.30
C PRO A 226 29.39 -4.51 -13.26
N ALA A 227 30.64 -4.06 -13.34
CA ALA A 227 31.18 -3.04 -12.43
C ALA A 227 30.37 -1.72 -12.40
N ARG A 228 29.69 -1.39 -13.50
CA ARG A 228 28.80 -0.21 -13.59
C ARG A 228 27.58 -0.27 -12.67
N LEU A 229 27.22 -1.46 -12.15
CA LEU A 229 26.17 -1.60 -11.15
C LEU A 229 26.70 -1.47 -9.71
N THR A 230 28.02 -1.58 -9.51
CA THR A 230 28.67 -1.56 -8.18
C THR A 230 29.55 -0.35 -7.95
N SER A 231 29.84 0.44 -8.99
CA SER A 231 30.63 1.67 -8.93
C SER A 231 29.88 2.76 -9.68
N VAL A 232 29.55 3.84 -8.96
CA VAL A 232 28.77 4.97 -9.47
C VAL A 232 29.61 6.23 -9.35
N VAL A 233 29.75 6.96 -10.45
CA VAL A 233 30.44 8.25 -10.50
C VAL A 233 29.39 9.35 -10.49
N VAL A 234 29.54 10.31 -9.59
CA VAL A 234 28.66 11.48 -9.50
C VAL A 234 29.50 12.72 -9.82
N SER A 235 29.15 13.42 -10.90
CA SER A 235 29.75 14.70 -11.28
C SER A 235 28.71 15.58 -11.97
N PRO A 236 28.93 16.92 -12.08
CA PRO A 236 27.96 17.83 -12.70
C PRO A 236 27.62 17.51 -14.16
N ASP A 237 28.54 16.87 -14.88
CA ASP A 237 28.42 16.60 -16.31
C ASP A 237 27.87 15.19 -16.62
N ILE A 238 27.54 14.40 -15.59
CA ILE A 238 27.09 13.02 -15.71
C ILE A 238 25.70 12.86 -15.12
N ASP A 239 24.77 12.33 -15.92
CA ASP A 239 23.48 11.85 -15.42
C ASP A 239 23.66 10.48 -14.74
N ALA A 240 24.18 10.49 -13.51
CA ALA A 240 24.50 9.28 -12.76
C ALA A 240 23.28 8.37 -12.55
N GLU A 241 22.10 8.97 -12.36
CA GLU A 241 20.83 8.25 -12.19
C GLU A 241 20.42 7.57 -13.50
N GLY A 242 20.45 8.28 -14.62
CA GLY A 242 20.15 7.75 -15.94
C GLY A 242 21.12 6.66 -16.37
N GLU A 243 22.42 6.88 -16.21
CA GLU A 243 23.47 5.91 -16.57
C GLU A 243 23.37 4.62 -15.75
N LEU A 244 23.22 4.73 -14.42
CA LEU A 244 23.06 3.56 -13.57
C LEU A 244 21.76 2.82 -13.91
N ARG A 245 20.66 3.55 -14.15
CA ARG A 245 19.38 2.94 -14.53
C ARG A 245 19.52 2.16 -15.83
N ALA A 246 20.14 2.73 -16.85
CA ALA A 246 20.38 2.06 -18.11
C ALA A 246 21.19 0.77 -17.90
N ALA A 247 22.29 0.83 -17.15
CA ALA A 247 23.12 -0.33 -16.85
C ALA A 247 22.34 -1.43 -16.11
N VAL A 248 21.47 -1.05 -15.17
CA VAL A 248 20.62 -2.01 -14.43
C VAL A 248 19.62 -2.68 -15.35
N LEU A 249 18.97 -1.94 -16.26
CA LEU A 249 18.01 -2.51 -17.22
C LEU A 249 18.69 -3.46 -18.20
N GLU A 250 19.87 -3.09 -18.73
CA GLU A 250 20.68 -3.96 -19.60
C GLU A 250 21.10 -5.26 -18.90
N PHE A 251 21.46 -5.18 -17.61
CA PHE A 251 21.78 -6.35 -16.81
C PHE A 251 20.55 -7.23 -16.58
N MET A 252 19.38 -6.66 -16.29
CA MET A 252 18.13 -7.41 -16.16
C MET A 252 17.79 -8.16 -17.45
N ASP A 253 17.99 -7.55 -18.62
CA ASP A 253 17.78 -8.21 -19.91
C ASP A 253 18.82 -9.32 -20.18
N SER A 254 20.06 -9.13 -19.73
CA SER A 254 21.08 -10.17 -19.78
C SER A 254 20.73 -11.39 -18.92
N VAL A 255 20.18 -11.16 -17.72
CA VAL A 255 19.66 -12.25 -16.86
C VAL A 255 18.49 -12.97 -17.54
N ARG A 256 17.50 -12.25 -18.08
CA ARG A 256 16.35 -12.85 -18.78
C ARG A 256 16.80 -13.73 -19.96
N ARG A 257 17.73 -13.23 -20.78
CA ARG A 257 18.28 -14.01 -21.91
C ARG A 257 19.00 -15.28 -21.48
N ALA A 258 19.75 -15.21 -20.38
CA ALA A 258 20.41 -16.39 -19.81
C ALA A 258 19.38 -17.40 -19.28
N GLU A 259 18.35 -16.94 -18.57
CA GLU A 259 17.23 -17.78 -18.10
C GLU A 259 16.51 -18.47 -19.27
N ASP A 260 16.20 -17.74 -20.34
CA ASP A 260 15.55 -18.27 -21.54
C ASP A 260 16.42 -19.34 -22.22
N THR A 261 17.74 -19.10 -22.28
CA THR A 261 18.70 -20.07 -22.85
C THR A 261 18.79 -21.33 -22.00
N ILE A 262 18.80 -21.21 -20.67
CA ILE A 262 18.77 -22.35 -19.74
C ILE A 262 17.46 -23.11 -19.91
N ALA A 263 16.33 -22.40 -19.96
CA ALA A 263 15.01 -22.99 -20.15
C ALA A 263 14.93 -23.77 -21.47
N ALA A 264 15.49 -23.24 -22.56
CA ALA A 264 15.55 -23.90 -23.85
C ALA A 264 16.45 -25.14 -23.83
N ARG A 265 17.61 -25.07 -23.17
CA ARG A 265 18.54 -26.22 -23.05
C ARG A 265 17.97 -27.35 -22.21
N ARG A 266 17.25 -27.02 -21.13
CA ARG A 266 16.54 -28.01 -20.30
C ARG A 266 15.33 -28.62 -21.01
N ARG A 267 14.87 -28.04 -22.13
CA ARG A 267 13.68 -28.45 -22.88
C ARG A 267 13.91 -29.52 -23.98
N ALA A 268 15.13 -29.96 -24.29
CA ALA A 268 15.36 -30.91 -25.39
C ALA A 268 15.58 -32.38 -24.94
N PRO A 269 15.02 -33.41 -25.62
CA PRO A 269 13.81 -33.46 -26.44
C PRO A 269 12.92 -34.67 -26.06
N ASP A 270 12.30 -34.69 -24.88
CA ASP A 270 11.44 -35.84 -24.47
C ASP A 270 10.11 -35.45 -23.82
N ALA A 271 9.58 -34.25 -24.12
CA ALA A 271 8.29 -33.80 -23.60
C ALA A 271 7.36 -33.31 -24.71
N THR A 272 6.34 -34.12 -25.00
CA THR A 272 5.26 -33.86 -25.95
C THR A 272 4.08 -33.13 -25.29
N GLU A 273 4.35 -32.11 -24.47
CA GLU A 273 3.29 -31.36 -23.77
C GLU A 273 3.46 -29.83 -23.87
N GLU A 274 2.34 -29.15 -24.07
CA GLU A 274 2.22 -27.69 -24.10
C GLU A 274 2.55 -27.05 -22.73
N PRO A 275 2.97 -25.78 -22.71
CA PRO A 275 3.94 -25.27 -21.75
C PRO A 275 3.34 -24.92 -20.38
N ASP A 276 3.90 -25.49 -19.31
CA ASP A 276 3.91 -24.84 -18.00
C ASP A 276 5.17 -23.98 -17.89
N ARG A 277 5.00 -22.66 -17.73
CA ARG A 277 6.08 -21.69 -17.43
C ARG A 277 6.64 -21.87 -16.01
N THR A 278 6.46 -23.04 -15.42
CA THR A 278 6.99 -23.45 -14.13
C THR A 278 8.43 -22.98 -13.96
N ALA A 279 8.63 -22.27 -12.84
CA ALA A 279 9.88 -21.67 -12.43
C ALA A 279 11.05 -22.61 -12.74
N LEU A 280 12.13 -22.06 -13.30
CA LEU A 280 13.36 -22.74 -13.69
C LEU A 280 14.07 -23.52 -12.56
N GLY A 281 13.43 -23.81 -11.42
CA GLY A 281 14.04 -24.44 -10.26
C GLY A 281 15.27 -23.64 -9.79
N GLY A 282 16.17 -24.30 -9.08
CA GLY A 282 17.50 -23.73 -8.84
C GLY A 282 18.31 -23.73 -10.14
N ILE A 283 18.94 -22.59 -10.45
CA ILE A 283 19.94 -22.49 -11.53
C ILE A 283 21.32 -22.58 -10.88
N SER A 284 22.15 -23.53 -11.34
CA SER A 284 23.51 -23.67 -10.85
C SER A 284 24.44 -22.59 -11.43
N GLU A 285 25.53 -22.29 -10.71
CA GLU A 285 26.58 -21.39 -11.20
C GLU A 285 27.11 -21.82 -12.59
N ARG A 286 27.27 -23.14 -12.81
CA ARG A 286 27.73 -23.67 -14.10
C ARG A 286 26.74 -23.34 -15.22
N GLU A 287 25.45 -23.49 -14.99
CA GLU A 287 24.42 -23.15 -15.98
C GLU A 287 24.38 -21.66 -16.28
N TRP A 288 24.49 -20.81 -15.26
CA TRP A 288 24.63 -19.37 -15.43
C TRP A 288 25.82 -19.04 -16.34
N ARG A 289 27.02 -19.55 -16.04
CA ARG A 289 28.23 -19.29 -16.84
C ARG A 289 28.09 -19.80 -18.28
N MET A 290 27.53 -20.99 -18.48
CA MET A 290 27.39 -21.58 -19.82
C MET A 290 26.35 -20.90 -20.72
N CYS A 291 25.41 -20.17 -20.13
CA CYS A 291 24.29 -19.54 -20.83
C CYS A 291 24.32 -18.01 -20.73
N TRP A 292 25.36 -17.43 -20.10
CA TRP A 292 25.50 -15.99 -19.98
C TRP A 292 25.76 -15.37 -21.35
N PRO A 293 25.08 -14.28 -21.72
CA PRO A 293 25.32 -13.61 -22.99
C PRO A 293 26.76 -13.11 -23.06
N SER A 294 27.48 -13.49 -24.10
CA SER A 294 28.83 -12.99 -24.37
C SER A 294 28.79 -11.48 -24.60
N VAL A 295 29.70 -10.75 -23.97
CA VAL A 295 29.90 -9.31 -24.18
C VAL A 295 30.42 -9.11 -25.60
N GLY A 296 29.52 -8.90 -26.58
CA GLY A 296 29.90 -8.63 -27.96
C GLY A 296 28.91 -9.12 -29.01
N ALA A 297 27.73 -8.51 -29.08
CA ALA A 297 26.90 -8.53 -30.30
C ALA A 297 25.85 -7.41 -30.29
N HIS A 298 26.24 -6.17 -29.96
CA HIS A 298 25.44 -5.00 -30.30
C HIS A 298 26.26 -4.08 -31.19
N THR A 299 25.89 -4.13 -32.46
CA THR A 299 26.32 -3.29 -33.57
C THR A 299 26.24 -1.82 -33.17
N GLN A 300 27.39 -1.13 -33.16
CA GLN A 300 27.43 0.32 -33.17
C GLN A 300 26.79 0.81 -34.49
N SER A 301 25.50 1.12 -34.47
CA SER A 301 24.91 2.03 -35.45
C SER A 301 24.84 3.41 -34.81
N GLY A 302 25.96 4.12 -34.85
CA GLY A 302 26.05 5.49 -34.37
C GLY A 302 25.17 6.41 -35.22
N VAL A 303 24.04 6.84 -34.67
CA VAL A 303 23.35 8.04 -35.17
C VAL A 303 24.10 9.23 -34.60
N ARG A 304 24.95 9.86 -35.43
CA ARG A 304 25.50 11.19 -35.14
C ARG A 304 24.34 12.17 -35.12
N VAL A 305 23.99 12.68 -33.94
CA VAL A 305 23.13 13.86 -33.83
C VAL A 305 24.00 15.07 -34.17
N ALA A 306 23.72 15.72 -35.30
CA ALA A 306 24.32 16.98 -35.67
C ALA A 306 23.82 18.09 -34.73
N LYS A 307 24.75 18.83 -34.10
CA LYS A 307 24.44 20.09 -33.42
C LYS A 307 23.97 21.11 -34.47
N PRO A 308 22.89 21.88 -34.22
CA PRO A 308 22.57 23.02 -35.05
C PRO A 308 23.67 24.08 -34.90
N ARG A 309 24.09 24.65 -36.02
CA ARG A 309 24.91 25.87 -36.06
C ARG A 309 24.04 27.03 -35.59
N ASP A 310 24.51 27.74 -34.57
CA ASP A 310 24.08 29.11 -34.29
C ASP A 310 24.66 30.00 -35.40
N ASP A 311 23.78 30.61 -36.19
CA ASP A 311 24.11 31.75 -37.03
C ASP A 311 23.32 32.97 -36.52
N ALA A 312 24.10 33.99 -36.12
CA ALA A 312 23.86 35.44 -36.03
C ALA A 312 22.43 36.00 -35.88
#